data_AF-A0A1I3THZ4-F1
#
_entry.id   AF-A0A1I3THZ4-F1
#
_cell.length_a   1.000
_cell.length_b   1.000
_cell.length_c   1.000
_cell.angle_alpha   90.00
_cell.angle_beta   90.00
_cell.angle_gamma   90.00
#
_symmetry.space_group_name_H-M   'P 1'
#
loop_
_entity.id
_entity.type
_entity.pdbx_description
1 polymer ?
#
loop_
_entity_poly.entity_id
_entity_poly.type
_entity_poly.pdbx_seq_one_letter_code
_entity_poly.pdbx_strand_id
1 'polypeptide(L)' 'MATSPNGAGDDVFDQFLTDRGHSVEQVGWEREYNKKQCPECGGLHETSASSCTVCGWNPPA' A
#
# COMPACT_ATOMS: atom_id res chain seq x y z
N MET A 1 16.06 -8.84 -19.75
CA MET A 1 16.22 -10.12 -19.05
C MET A 1 15.02 -10.24 -18.13
N ALA A 2 14.10 -11.18 -18.37
CA ALA A 2 12.94 -11.45 -17.52
C ALA A 2 13.26 -12.69 -16.69
N THR A 3 13.24 -12.60 -15.37
CA THR A 3 13.58 -13.71 -14.47
C THR A 3 12.31 -14.14 -13.73
N SER A 4 11.86 -15.37 -13.98
CA SER A 4 10.79 -16.02 -13.20
C SER A 4 11.34 -16.52 -11.86
N PRO A 5 10.66 -16.28 -10.73
CA PRO A 5 11.17 -16.61 -9.39
C PRO A 5 11.02 -18.10 -9.12
N ASN A 6 12.12 -18.84 -9.17
CA ASN A 6 12.22 -20.17 -8.58
C ASN A 6 13.28 -20.14 -7.48
N GLY A 7 12.86 -19.67 -6.30
CA GLY A 7 13.26 -20.21 -4.98
C GLY A 7 14.67 -20.02 -4.43
N ALA A 8 15.63 -19.41 -5.15
CA ALA A 8 17.01 -19.26 -4.64
C ALA A 8 17.61 -17.84 -4.78
N GLY A 9 16.80 -16.88 -5.26
CA GLY A 9 17.21 -15.49 -5.45
C GLY A 9 16.41 -14.50 -4.63
N ASP A 10 15.41 -14.93 -3.87
CA ASP A 10 14.50 -14.00 -3.17
C ASP A 10 15.27 -13.14 -2.16
N ASP A 11 16.15 -13.75 -1.37
CA ASP A 11 16.85 -13.11 -0.25
C ASP A 11 17.78 -11.96 -0.68
N VAL A 12 18.47 -12.12 -1.82
CA VAL A 12 19.37 -11.07 -2.37
C VAL A 12 18.59 -9.98 -3.08
N PHE A 13 17.44 -10.31 -3.66
CA PHE A 13 16.54 -9.33 -4.27
C PHE A 13 15.84 -8.50 -3.19
N ASP A 14 15.37 -9.11 -2.10
CA ASP A 14 14.79 -8.41 -0.94
C ASP A 14 15.79 -7.47 -0.25
N GLN A 15 17.06 -7.91 -0.11
CA GLN A 15 18.13 -7.06 0.41
C GLN A 15 18.38 -5.85 -0.50
N PHE A 16 18.31 -6.04 -1.82
CA PHE A 16 18.49 -4.96 -2.80
C PHE A 16 17.32 -3.98 -2.83
N LEU A 17 16.09 -4.43 -2.55
CA LEU A 17 14.90 -3.58 -2.44
C LEU A 17 14.89 -2.78 -1.13
N THR A 18 15.38 -3.38 -0.04
CA THR A 18 15.51 -2.72 1.27
C THR A 18 16.61 -1.65 1.26
N ASP A 19 17.78 -1.94 0.69
CA ASP A 19 18.92 -1.01 0.59
C ASP A 19 18.61 0.23 -0.28
N ARG A 20 17.70 0.07 -1.25
CA ARG A 20 17.21 1.14 -2.14
C ARG A 20 16.08 1.99 -1.54
N GLY A 21 15.68 1.75 -0.29
CA GLY A 21 14.69 2.57 0.41
C GLY A 21 13.25 2.38 -0.08
N HIS A 22 12.87 1.19 -0.54
CA HIS A 22 11.45 0.85 -0.63
C HIS A 22 10.89 0.63 0.79
N SER A 23 10.69 1.75 1.50
CA SER A 23 9.81 1.79 2.66
C SER A 23 8.45 1.30 2.19
N VAL A 24 8.04 0.09 2.60
CA VAL A 24 6.63 -0.32 2.49
C VAL A 24 5.84 0.60 3.40
N GLU A 25 5.53 1.78 2.88
CA GLU A 25 4.73 2.77 3.57
C GLU A 25 3.38 2.12 3.85
N GLN A 26 3.01 2.07 5.13
CA GLN A 26 1.80 1.41 5.56
C GLN A 26 0.62 2.02 4.78
N VAL A 27 -0.01 1.20 3.93
CA VAL A 27 -1.12 1.65 3.07
C VAL A 27 -2.30 1.98 3.99
N GLY A 28 -2.42 3.27 4.31
CA GLY A 28 -3.45 3.83 5.17
C GLY A 28 -4.32 4.83 4.41
N TRP A 29 -5.34 5.35 5.09
CA TRP A 29 -6.15 6.44 4.52
C TRP A 29 -5.26 7.66 4.24
N GLU A 30 -5.23 8.11 2.99
CA GLU A 30 -4.60 9.37 2.62
C GLU A 30 -5.43 10.53 3.17
N ARG A 31 -4.81 11.64 3.61
CA ARG A 31 -5.52 12.79 4.20
C ARG A 31 -5.46 13.99 3.29
N GLU A 32 -6.62 14.41 2.79
CA GLU A 32 -6.80 15.60 1.96
C GLU A 32 -7.76 16.55 2.66
N TYR A 33 -7.28 17.70 3.12
CA TYR A 33 -8.11 18.82 3.62
C TYR A 33 -9.32 18.41 4.50
N ASN A 34 -9.09 17.55 5.51
CA ASN A 34 -10.07 16.99 6.46
C ASN A 34 -10.91 15.81 5.98
N LYS A 35 -10.59 15.19 4.84
CA LYS A 35 -11.21 13.94 4.38
C LYS A 35 -10.17 12.83 4.28
N LYS A 36 -10.67 11.61 4.42
CA LYS A 36 -9.94 10.36 4.19
C LYS A 36 -10.11 9.97 2.73
N GLN A 37 -9.03 9.82 1.99
CA GLN A 37 -9.03 9.37 0.60
C GLN A 37 -8.59 7.91 0.54
N CYS A 38 -9.37 7.09 -0.17
CA CYS A 38 -9.06 5.68 -0.36
C CYS A 38 -7.90 5.55 -1.35
N PRO A 39 -6.81 4.85 -0.99
CA PRO A 39 -5.65 4.72 -1.86
C PRO A 39 -5.91 3.80 -3.07
N GLU A 40 -6.91 2.93 -3.00
CA GLU A 40 -7.22 1.98 -4.08
C GLU A 40 -8.05 2.63 -5.20
N CYS A 41 -9.06 3.43 -4.85
CA CYS A 41 -10.03 3.96 -5.82
C CYS A 41 -10.13 5.50 -5.84
N GLY A 42 -9.38 6.21 -5.00
CA GLY A 42 -9.46 7.66 -4.86
C GLY A 42 -10.75 8.18 -4.21
N GLY A 43 -11.56 7.31 -3.61
CA GLY A 43 -12.83 7.68 -2.99
C GLY A 43 -12.64 8.56 -1.75
N LEU A 44 -13.33 9.69 -1.67
CA LEU A 44 -13.29 10.60 -0.52
C LEU A 44 -14.34 10.23 0.52
N HIS A 45 -13.90 10.08 1.76
CA HIS A 45 -14.71 9.70 2.92
C HIS A 45 -14.49 10.67 4.09
N GLU A 46 -15.44 10.67 5.02
CA GLU A 46 -15.29 11.40 6.28
C GLU A 46 -14.15 10.82 7.13
N THR A 47 -13.54 11.63 7.99
CA THR A 47 -12.44 11.20 8.88
C THR A 47 -12.82 10.06 9.82
N SER A 48 -14.11 9.89 10.09
CA SER A 48 -14.66 8.79 10.91
C SER A 48 -14.85 7.48 10.14
N ALA A 49 -14.62 7.45 8.82
CA ALA A 49 -14.75 6.23 8.03
C ALA A 49 -13.66 5.21 8.41
N SER A 50 -14.09 3.99 8.69
CA SER A 50 -13.22 2.83 8.88
C SER A 50 -12.91 2.13 7.55
N SER A 51 -13.89 2.05 6.64
CA SER A 51 -13.78 1.36 5.34
C SER A 51 -14.29 2.22 4.18
N CYS A 52 -13.79 1.95 2.97
CA CYS A 52 -14.25 2.57 1.73
C CYS A 52 -15.58 1.93 1.29
N THR A 53 -16.64 2.72 1.21
CA THR A 53 -17.95 2.26 0.72
C THR A 53 -18.04 2.12 -0.80
N VAL A 54 -17.00 2.52 -1.54
CA VAL A 54 -16.96 2.46 -3.01
C VAL A 54 -16.37 1.14 -3.47
N CYS A 55 -15.17 0.80 -3.01
CA CYS A 55 -14.46 -0.42 -3.41
C CYS A 55 -14.38 -1.49 -2.30
N GLY A 56 -14.82 -1.19 -1.08
CA GLY A 56 -14.79 -2.12 0.05
C GLY A 56 -13.44 -2.20 0.78
N TRP A 57 -12.48 -1.33 0.44
CA TRP A 57 -11.16 -1.32 1.07
C TRP A 57 -11.23 -1.00 2.58
N ASN A 58 -10.44 -1.71 3.39
CA ASN A 58 -10.28 -1.46 4.82
C ASN A 58 -8.78 -1.42 5.16
N PRO A 59 -8.32 -0.45 5.95
CA PRO A 59 -6.91 -0.38 6.34
C PRO A 59 -6.52 -1.64 7.15
N PRO A 60 -5.31 -2.18 6.95
CA PRO A 60 -4.76 -3.22 7.81
C PRO A 60 -4.61 -2.68 9.25
N ALA A 61 -4.85 -3.55 10.23
CA ALA A 61 -4.80 -3.22 11.66
C ALA A 61 -3.38 -2.94 12.17
#